data_AF-A0A8E2E3V2-F1
#
_entry.id   AF-A0A8E2E3V2-F1
#
_cell.length_a   1.000
_cell.length_b   1.000
_cell.length_c   1.000
_cell.angle_alpha   90.00
_cell.angle_beta   90.00
_cell.angle_gamma   90.00
#
_symmetry.space_group_name_H-M   'P 1'
#
loop_
_entity.id
_entity.type
_entity.pdbx_description
1 polymer ?
#
loop_
_entity_poly.entity_id
_entity_poly.type
_entity_poly.pdbx_seq_one_letter_code
_entity_poly.pdbx_strand_id
1 'polypeptide(L)'
;LKDVRTLYERHHGKGATPICANYLQLLQPLTKKYSEVYVIINTLDECIDKKGQITWNNLLTELEGSVANLRLPCTSRRIDDITGILAGSTRIKIRVREADIRAYVQAQVKSKHFLFEYCPQDSNLQNGCIGI
;
A
#
# COMPACT_ATOMS: atom_id res chain seq x y z
N LEU A 1 -24.73 -10.24 -10.90
CA LEU A 1 -23.33 -10.11 -10.44
C LEU A 1 -23.36 -9.92 -8.94
N LYS A 2 -22.60 -10.69 -8.15
CA LYS A 2 -22.28 -10.24 -6.79
C LYS A 2 -21.45 -8.97 -6.97
N ASP A 3 -21.90 -7.86 -6.43
CA ASP A 3 -21.14 -6.62 -6.43
C ASP A 3 -20.54 -6.36 -5.05
N VAL A 4 -19.62 -5.41 -5.00
CA VAL A 4 -18.90 -5.04 -3.77
C VAL A 4 -19.88 -4.60 -2.68
N ARG A 5 -20.96 -3.90 -3.04
CA ARG A 5 -21.98 -3.42 -2.11
C ARG A 5 -22.69 -4.57 -1.40
N THR A 6 -23.13 -5.57 -2.15
CA THR A 6 -23.81 -6.76 -1.60
C THR A 6 -22.88 -7.53 -0.65
N LEU A 7 -21.59 -7.63 -0.98
CA LEU A 7 -20.61 -8.29 -0.11
C LEU A 7 -20.36 -7.48 1.17
N TYR A 8 -20.25 -6.16 1.06
CA TYR A 8 -20.09 -5.25 2.19
C TYR A 8 -21.28 -5.34 3.15
N GLU A 9 -22.50 -5.16 2.66
CA GLU A 9 -23.73 -5.23 3.47
C GLU A 9 -23.90 -6.56 4.20
N ARG A 10 -23.42 -7.66 3.59
CA ARG A 10 -23.47 -8.98 4.22
C ARG A 10 -22.60 -9.08 5.47
N HIS A 11 -21.46 -8.40 5.48
CA HIS A 11 -20.42 -8.51 6.52
C HIS A 11 -20.41 -7.32 7.49
N HIS A 12 -20.88 -6.17 7.02
CA HIS A 12 -20.96 -4.94 7.80
C HIS A 12 -21.79 -5.13 9.08
N GLY A 13 -21.24 -4.68 10.21
CA GLY A 13 -21.90 -4.76 11.52
C GLY A 13 -21.98 -6.16 12.15
N LYS A 14 -21.46 -7.22 11.50
CA LYS A 14 -21.57 -8.61 12.00
C LYS A 14 -20.27 -9.18 12.60
N GLY A 15 -19.21 -8.38 12.69
CA GLY A 15 -17.90 -8.83 13.17
C GLY A 15 -17.26 -9.91 12.29
N ALA A 16 -17.78 -10.14 11.08
CA ALA A 16 -17.29 -11.14 10.14
C ALA A 16 -16.51 -10.44 9.02
N THR A 17 -15.28 -10.85 8.80
CA THR A 17 -14.46 -10.39 7.66
C THR A 17 -14.71 -11.30 6.46
N PRO A 18 -14.85 -10.77 5.23
CA PRO A 18 -14.93 -11.62 4.05
C PRO A 18 -13.66 -12.47 3.91
N ILE A 19 -13.84 -13.73 3.52
CA ILE A 19 -12.72 -14.65 3.21
C ILE A 19 -12.19 -14.40 1.79
N CYS A 20 -10.95 -14.83 1.50
CA CYS A 20 -10.28 -14.68 0.20
C CYS A 20 -11.17 -15.08 -0.98
N ALA A 21 -11.85 -16.23 -0.89
CA ALA A 21 -12.78 -16.71 -1.92
C ALA A 21 -13.89 -15.71 -2.30
N ASN A 22 -14.35 -14.88 -1.35
CA ASN A 22 -15.35 -13.85 -1.65
C ASN A 22 -14.76 -12.75 -2.55
N TYR A 23 -13.50 -12.37 -2.33
CA TYR A 23 -12.83 -11.36 -3.17
C TYR A 23 -12.52 -11.91 -4.56
N LEU A 24 -12.07 -13.17 -4.66
CA LEU A 24 -11.84 -13.83 -5.95
C LEU A 24 -13.10 -13.90 -6.80
N GLN A 25 -14.26 -14.18 -6.19
CA GLN A 25 -15.56 -14.15 -6.87
C GLN A 25 -15.94 -12.76 -7.42
N LEU A 26 -15.47 -11.68 -6.79
CA LEU A 26 -15.68 -10.32 -7.27
C LEU A 26 -14.70 -9.92 -8.38
N LEU A 27 -13.46 -10.43 -8.33
CA LEU A 27 -12.41 -10.12 -9.30
C LEU A 27 -12.59 -10.87 -10.63
N GLN A 28 -12.99 -12.14 -10.59
CA GLN A 28 -13.12 -12.99 -11.80
C GLN A 28 -14.01 -12.40 -12.92
N PRO A 29 -15.15 -11.75 -12.65
CA PRO A 29 -15.92 -11.12 -13.72
C PRO A 29 -15.22 -9.90 -14.32
N LEU A 30 -14.48 -9.14 -13.52
CA LEU A 30 -13.74 -7.96 -13.99
C LEU A 30 -12.63 -8.36 -14.94
N THR A 31 -11.98 -9.48 -14.68
CA THR A 31 -10.82 -9.97 -15.44
C THR A 31 -11.21 -10.50 -16.82
N LYS A 32 -12.47 -10.96 -16.97
CA LYS A 32 -13.06 -11.27 -18.28
C LYS A 32 -13.45 -10.02 -19.08
N LYS A 33 -13.68 -8.90 -18.40
CA LYS A 33 -14.18 -7.66 -19.00
C LYS A 33 -13.06 -6.75 -19.49
N TYR A 34 -11.92 -6.75 -18.80
CA TYR A 34 -10.79 -5.88 -19.09
C TYR A 34 -9.59 -6.69 -19.56
N SER A 35 -8.76 -6.09 -20.42
CA SER A 35 -7.52 -6.71 -20.90
C SER A 35 -6.52 -6.92 -19.77
N GLU A 36 -6.43 -5.98 -18.85
CA GLU A 36 -5.61 -6.04 -17.65
C GLU A 36 -6.38 -5.54 -16.43
N VAL A 37 -6.12 -6.14 -15.28
CA VAL A 37 -6.70 -5.72 -14.00
C VAL A 37 -5.57 -5.44 -13.02
N TYR A 38 -5.58 -4.24 -12.43
CA TYR A 38 -4.61 -3.85 -11.41
C TYR A 38 -5.23 -3.92 -10.03
N VAL A 39 -4.58 -4.65 -9.12
CA VAL A 39 -4.95 -4.68 -7.70
C VAL A 39 -3.76 -4.16 -6.90
N ILE A 40 -3.95 -3.00 -6.27
CA ILE A 40 -2.93 -2.33 -5.47
C ILE A 40 -3.06 -2.82 -4.04
N ILE A 41 -2.00 -3.45 -3.53
CA ILE A 41 -1.94 -3.92 -2.14
C ILE A 41 -1.04 -2.98 -1.35
N ASN A 42 -1.64 -2.23 -0.43
CA ASN A 42 -0.88 -1.42 0.51
C ASN A 42 -0.42 -2.27 1.71
N THR A 43 0.80 -2.04 2.18
CA THR A 43 1.39 -2.69 3.38
C THR A 43 1.27 -4.22 3.39
N LEU A 44 1.74 -4.87 2.32
CA LEU A 44 1.69 -6.33 2.14
C LEU A 44 2.26 -7.12 3.33
N ASP A 45 3.31 -6.61 3.98
CA ASP A 45 3.94 -7.24 5.15
C ASP A 45 3.04 -7.28 6.40
N GLU A 46 1.95 -6.52 6.42
CA GLU A 46 0.95 -6.51 7.49
C GLU A 46 -0.20 -7.50 7.25
N CYS A 47 -0.18 -8.25 6.15
CA CYS A 47 -1.14 -9.33 5.91
C CYS A 47 -0.90 -10.48 6.89
N ILE A 48 -1.62 -10.45 8.01
CA ILE A 48 -1.58 -11.46 9.06
C ILE A 48 -2.96 -12.08 9.29
N ASP A 49 -3.01 -13.34 9.69
CA ASP A 49 -4.25 -13.99 10.09
C ASP A 49 -4.66 -13.62 11.53
N LYS A 50 -5.79 -14.17 11.99
CA LYS A 50 -6.29 -13.97 13.36
C LYS A 50 -5.33 -14.48 14.45
N LYS A 51 -4.36 -15.32 14.09
CA LYS A 51 -3.32 -15.86 14.98
C LYS A 51 -2.02 -15.05 14.89
N GLY A 52 -1.99 -13.97 14.09
CA GLY A 52 -0.80 -13.15 13.86
C GLY A 52 0.22 -13.76 12.90
N GLN A 53 -0.14 -14.83 12.18
CA GLN A 53 0.76 -15.45 11.22
C GLN A 53 0.73 -14.69 9.90
N ILE A 54 1.90 -14.50 9.30
CA ILE A 54 2.07 -13.87 8.00
C ILE A 54 1.37 -14.71 6.92
N THR A 55 0.50 -14.09 6.13
CA THR A 55 -0.32 -14.77 5.10
C THR A 55 -0.21 -14.18 3.70
N TRP A 56 0.61 -13.14 3.48
CA TRP A 56 0.73 -12.51 2.17
C TRP A 56 1.16 -13.49 1.06
N ASN A 57 1.99 -14.49 1.36
CA ASN A 57 2.39 -15.51 0.39
C ASN A 57 1.18 -16.27 -0.17
N ASN A 58 0.26 -16.69 0.71
CA ASN A 58 -0.96 -17.39 0.31
C ASN A 58 -1.89 -16.47 -0.47
N LEU A 59 -2.02 -15.22 -0.03
CA LEU A 59 -2.82 -14.21 -0.73
C LEU A 59 -2.33 -14.00 -2.17
N LEU A 60 -1.03 -13.81 -2.37
CA LEU A 60 -0.45 -13.62 -3.70
C LEU A 60 -0.61 -14.88 -4.56
N THR A 61 -0.37 -16.07 -3.98
CA THR A 61 -0.54 -17.35 -4.69
C THR A 61 -1.97 -17.53 -5.17
N GLU A 62 -2.96 -17.25 -4.33
CA GLU A 62 -4.37 -17.35 -4.70
C GLU A 62 -4.76 -16.34 -5.80
N LEU A 63 -4.26 -15.10 -5.71
CA LEU A 63 -4.54 -14.05 -6.68
C LEU A 63 -3.93 -14.34 -8.05
N GLU A 64 -2.65 -14.74 -8.10
CA GLU A 64 -1.96 -15.09 -9.34
C GLU A 64 -2.52 -16.37 -9.97
N GLY A 65 -2.84 -17.38 -9.15
CA GLY A 65 -3.40 -18.64 -9.65
C GLY A 65 -4.84 -18.51 -10.15
N SER A 66 -5.60 -17.52 -9.67
CA SER A 66 -7.01 -17.36 -10.03
C SER A 66 -7.24 -16.48 -11.26
N VAL A 67 -6.25 -15.67 -11.66
CA VAL A 67 -6.45 -14.60 -12.65
C VAL A 67 -5.19 -14.37 -13.50
N ALA A 68 -5.28 -14.72 -14.79
CA ALA A 68 -4.13 -14.65 -15.71
C ALA A 68 -3.70 -13.21 -16.10
N ASN A 69 -4.60 -12.23 -16.10
CA ASN A 69 -4.32 -10.84 -16.50
C ASN A 69 -4.24 -9.85 -15.32
N LEU A 70 -3.90 -10.36 -14.14
CA LEU A 70 -3.76 -9.57 -12.92
C LEU A 70 -2.36 -8.94 -12.83
N ARG A 71 -2.31 -7.68 -12.44
CA ARG A 71 -1.09 -6.94 -12.09
C ARG A 71 -1.18 -6.54 -10.63
N LEU A 72 -0.13 -6.84 -9.86
CA LEU A 72 -0.10 -6.65 -8.40
C LEU A 72 0.99 -5.67 -7.95
N PRO A 73 0.78 -4.34 -8.08
CA PRO A 73 1.61 -3.37 -7.39
C PRO A 73 1.42 -3.50 -5.88
N CYS A 74 2.50 -3.81 -5.17
CA CYS A 74 2.49 -3.95 -3.72
C CYS A 74 3.43 -2.91 -3.08
N THR A 75 3.02 -2.34 -1.95
CA THR A 75 3.92 -1.61 -1.05
C THR A 75 4.16 -2.43 0.20
N SER A 76 5.36 -2.37 0.74
CA SER A 76 5.70 -3.06 1.98
C SER A 76 6.93 -2.45 2.63
N ARG A 77 7.13 -2.76 3.91
CA ARG A 77 8.48 -2.76 4.49
C ARG A 77 9.34 -3.84 3.81
N ARG A 78 10.57 -4.02 4.27
CA ARG A 78 11.47 -5.01 3.70
C ARG A 78 10.91 -6.43 3.92
N ILE A 79 10.63 -7.13 2.83
CA ILE A 79 10.29 -8.56 2.80
C ILE A 79 11.46 -9.30 2.15
N ASP A 80 12.17 -10.11 2.92
CA ASP A 80 13.28 -10.93 2.44
C ASP A 80 12.77 -12.27 1.92
N ASP A 81 12.11 -12.23 0.76
CA ASP A 81 11.65 -13.41 0.03
C ASP A 81 12.54 -13.68 -1.19
N ILE A 82 13.64 -14.39 -0.98
CA ILE A 82 14.68 -14.56 -2.02
C ILE A 82 14.36 -15.73 -2.95
N THR A 83 13.63 -16.74 -2.48
CA THR A 83 13.33 -17.98 -3.20
C THR A 83 11.83 -18.27 -3.37
N GLY A 84 10.95 -17.44 -2.80
CA GLY A 84 9.50 -17.60 -2.90
C GLY A 84 8.86 -16.80 -4.02
N ILE A 85 7.57 -16.49 -3.86
CA ILE A 85 6.72 -15.92 -4.91
C ILE A 85 7.21 -14.55 -5.41
N LEU A 86 7.91 -13.79 -4.56
CA LEU A 86 8.44 -12.48 -4.93
C LEU A 86 9.82 -12.55 -5.59
N ALA A 87 10.44 -13.72 -5.75
CA ALA A 87 11.79 -13.85 -6.30
C ALA A 87 11.89 -13.29 -7.74
N GLY A 88 10.88 -13.51 -8.57
CA GLY A 88 10.81 -13.00 -9.95
C GLY A 88 10.18 -11.62 -10.11
N SER A 89 9.75 -10.99 -9.01
CA SER A 89 9.03 -9.71 -9.05
C SER A 89 9.95 -8.51 -9.31
N THR A 90 9.42 -7.47 -9.96
CA THR A 90 10.12 -6.18 -10.07
C THR A 90 10.11 -5.47 -8.72
N ARG A 91 11.29 -5.15 -8.19
CA ARG A 91 11.45 -4.50 -6.88
C ARG A 91 11.94 -3.07 -7.03
N ILE A 92 11.15 -2.13 -6.52
CA ILE A 92 11.54 -0.72 -6.45
C ILE A 92 11.83 -0.39 -4.98
N LYS A 93 13.10 -0.19 -4.66
CA LYS A 93 13.50 0.25 -3.31
C LYS A 93 13.34 1.75 -3.19
N ILE A 94 12.28 2.19 -2.51
CA ILE A 94 12.08 3.59 -2.15
C ILE A 94 13.04 3.93 -1.01
N ARG A 95 13.83 4.99 -1.19
CA ARG A 95 14.70 5.56 -0.15
C ARG A 95 14.49 7.05 -0.13
N VAL A 96 14.34 7.59 1.07
CA VAL A 96 14.31 9.03 1.27
C VAL A 96 15.75 9.54 1.26
N ARG A 97 16.04 10.53 0.41
CA ARG A 97 17.32 11.25 0.45
C ARG A 97 17.14 12.48 1.34
N GLU A 98 18.19 12.92 2.01
CA GLU A 98 18.12 14.15 2.79
C GLU A 98 17.65 15.35 1.97
N ALA A 99 18.05 15.44 0.69
CA ALA A 99 17.58 16.48 -0.21
C ALA A 99 16.05 16.47 -0.38
N ASP A 100 15.42 15.29 -0.42
CA ASP A 100 13.97 15.14 -0.53
C ASP A 100 13.29 15.63 0.76
N ILE A 101 13.88 15.32 1.93
CA ILE A 101 13.40 15.80 3.24
C ILE A 101 13.50 17.32 3.30
N ARG A 102 14.66 17.88 2.97
CA ARG A 102 14.90 19.34 2.99
C ARG A 102 13.94 20.06 2.06
N ALA A 103 13.76 19.56 0.84
CA ALA A 103 12.81 20.14 -0.12
C ALA A 103 11.36 20.10 0.41
N TYR A 104 10.94 18.97 0.99
CA TYR A 104 9.61 18.84 1.59
C TYR A 104 9.42 19.81 2.76
N VAL A 105 10.36 19.86 3.70
CA VAL A 105 10.26 20.74 4.87
C VAL A 105 10.24 22.21 4.45
N GLN A 106 11.12 22.62 3.52
CA GLN A 106 11.11 23.97 2.98
C GLN A 106 9.76 24.33 2.33
N ALA A 107 9.17 23.42 1.55
CA ALA A 107 7.86 23.63 0.97
C ALA A 107 6.76 23.77 2.05
N GLN A 108 6.80 22.93 3.09
CA GLN A 108 5.84 22.99 4.20
C GLN A 108 5.95 24.30 4.99
N VAL A 109 7.16 24.75 5.30
CA VAL A 109 7.42 26.03 5.98
C VAL A 109 6.85 27.19 5.17
N LYS A 110 7.06 27.19 3.84
CA LYS A 110 6.51 28.23 2.95
C LYS A 110 4.98 28.18 2.85
N SER A 111 4.37 26.99 2.88
CA SER A 111 2.93 26.83 2.71
C SER A 111 2.11 27.16 3.96
N LYS A 112 2.72 27.14 5.15
CA LYS A 112 2.04 27.36 6.42
C LYS A 112 2.32 28.78 6.89
N HIS A 113 1.30 29.63 6.88
CA HIS A 113 1.41 31.07 7.21
C HIS A 113 2.20 31.35 8.48
N PHE A 114 1.93 30.60 9.57
CA PHE A 114 2.65 30.76 10.83
C PHE A 114 4.13 30.36 10.72
N LEU A 115 4.48 29.29 10.01
CA LEU A 115 5.90 28.92 9.85
C LEU A 115 6.64 29.89 8.93
N PHE A 116 5.95 30.40 7.91
CA PHE A 116 6.51 31.37 6.99
C PHE A 116 6.86 32.70 7.67
N GLU A 117 6.05 33.15 8.64
CA GLU A 117 6.32 34.40 9.37
C GLU A 117 7.42 34.25 10.43
N TYR A 118 7.45 33.12 11.15
CA TYR A 118 8.35 32.94 12.29
C TYR A 118 9.69 32.27 11.96
N CYS A 119 9.75 31.35 10.98
CA CYS A 119 11.02 30.70 10.63
C CYS A 119 12.12 31.66 10.16
N PRO A 120 11.84 32.70 9.35
CA PRO A 120 12.88 33.65 8.94
C PRO A 120 13.39 34.54 10.08
N GLN A 121 12.65 34.63 11.19
CA GLN A 121 12.99 35.48 12.33
C GLN A 121 13.86 34.77 13.37
N ASP A 122 13.90 33.44 13.35
CA ASP A 122 14.72 32.63 14.24
C ASP A 122 15.63 31.70 13.43
N SER A 123 16.90 32.11 13.32
CA SER A 123 17.94 31.38 12.60
C SER A 123 18.18 29.98 13.17
N ASN A 124 17.94 29.74 14.46
CA ASN A 124 18.08 28.41 15.07
C ASN A 124 16.92 27.50 14.68
N LEU A 125 15.70 28.03 14.61
CA LEU A 125 14.52 27.31 14.09
C LEU A 125 14.66 27.04 12.59
N GLN A 126 15.12 28.02 11.81
CA GLN A 126 15.35 27.85 10.37
C GLN A 126 16.42 26.80 10.08
N ASN A 127 17.55 26.85 10.79
CA ASN A 127 18.63 25.87 10.65
C ASN A 127 18.25 24.51 11.24
N GLY A 128 17.42 24.45 12.28
CA GLY A 128 16.90 23.20 12.84
C GLY A 128 15.86 22.53 11.96
N CYS A 129 15.01 23.29 11.27
CA CYS A 129 14.02 22.75 10.35
C CYS A 129 14.62 22.36 8.99
N ILE A 130 15.59 23.13 8.48
CA ILE A 130 16.18 22.90 7.14
C ILE A 130 17.48 22.07 7.22
N GLY A 131 18.16 22.05 8.37
CA GLY A 131 19.45 21.38 8.58
C GLY A 131 19.38 19.91 8.96
N ILE A 132 18.29 19.20 8.59
CA ILE A 132 18.30 17.73 8.53
C ILE A 132 19.23 17.29 7.40
#